data_AF-A0A6M0JUZ2-F1
#
_entry.id   AF-A0A6M0JUZ2-F1
#
_cell.length_a   1.000
_cell.length_b   1.000
_cell.length_c   1.000
_cell.angle_alpha   90.00
_cell.angle_beta   90.00
_cell.angle_gamma   90.00
#
_symmetry.space_group_name_H-M   'P 1'
#
loop_
_entity.id
_entity.type
_entity.pdbx_description
1 polymer ?
#
loop_
_entity_poly.entity_id
_entity_poly.type
_entity_poly.pdbx_seq_one_letter_code
_entity_poly.pdbx_strand_id
1 'polypeptide(L)'
;MLEIKDRETGEILETVDADSLVGADLRDMTLNGANLRGANLTGADLTSSDLNGACLEGAILVDAILVGAHLKDADLSGANLSRARLGAAHPSRAAMLNGANLEGAKLARADLRSAEVRYAKLKGADLRSADLRGTDFHGSDLCHVTAAKALFIKANLREANLCHADLRDCHLNDASLVRASLHEADLTSATADGFTVINLANFEGADLSGAKMRSVSAQDTNFRHAKLTDADLRDAILGGAILHRADVANADFSGVELASVTMEFANFSKARNAVVPSYKKNLR
;
A
#
# COMPACT_ATOMS: atom_id res chain seq x y z
N MET A 1 -32.57 -11.81 -5.14
CA MET A 1 -32.91 -12.24 -3.78
C MET A 1 -31.67 -12.82 -3.11
N LEU A 2 -31.20 -12.14 -2.09
CA LEU A 2 -30.07 -12.50 -1.23
C LEU A 2 -30.62 -13.12 0.05
N GLU A 3 -30.08 -14.28 0.45
CA GLU A 3 -30.36 -14.87 1.76
C GLU A 3 -29.36 -14.34 2.78
N ILE A 4 -29.85 -13.67 3.82
CA ILE A 4 -29.05 -13.24 4.97
C ILE A 4 -29.13 -14.34 6.02
N LYS A 5 -27.98 -14.90 6.36
CA LYS A 5 -27.88 -16.02 7.30
C LYS A 5 -27.06 -15.62 8.51
N ASP A 6 -27.48 -16.08 9.69
CA ASP A 6 -26.65 -16.00 10.89
C ASP A 6 -25.35 -16.80 10.71
N ARG A 7 -24.21 -16.26 11.15
CA ARG A 7 -22.90 -16.92 10.95
C ARG A 7 -22.67 -18.13 11.85
N GLU A 8 -23.28 -18.20 13.02
CA GLU A 8 -23.10 -19.31 13.94
C GLU A 8 -24.09 -20.45 13.67
N THR A 9 -25.36 -20.12 13.43
CA THR A 9 -26.43 -21.11 13.28
C THR A 9 -26.67 -21.51 11.83
N GLY A 10 -26.33 -20.64 10.87
CA GLY A 10 -26.66 -20.81 9.45
C GLY A 10 -28.15 -20.60 9.12
N GLU A 11 -28.96 -20.18 10.08
CA GLU A 11 -30.38 -19.91 9.90
C GLU A 11 -30.59 -18.73 8.94
N ILE A 12 -31.51 -18.88 7.98
CA ILE A 12 -31.94 -17.77 7.13
C ILE A 12 -32.79 -16.84 7.98
N LEU A 13 -32.27 -15.64 8.26
CA LEU A 13 -32.97 -14.61 9.03
C LEU A 13 -33.90 -13.80 8.12
N GLU A 14 -33.43 -13.51 6.91
CA GLU A 14 -34.17 -12.70 5.94
C GLU A 14 -33.78 -13.04 4.50
N THR A 15 -34.71 -12.84 3.56
CA THR A 15 -34.43 -12.85 2.14
C THR A 15 -34.80 -11.51 1.53
N VAL A 16 -33.80 -10.77 1.06
CA VAL A 16 -33.96 -9.37 0.60
C VAL A 16 -33.59 -9.21 -0.87
N ASP A 17 -34.00 -8.10 -1.46
CA ASP A 17 -33.37 -7.65 -2.70
C ASP A 17 -32.01 -7.00 -2.38
N ALA A 18 -30.97 -7.35 -3.13
CA ALA A 18 -29.60 -6.90 -2.86
C ALA A 18 -29.32 -5.48 -3.38
N ASP A 19 -30.26 -4.89 -4.14
CA ASP A 19 -30.08 -3.58 -4.76
C ASP A 19 -29.71 -2.48 -3.73
N SER A 20 -30.29 -2.52 -2.53
CA SER A 20 -29.98 -1.57 -1.47
C SER A 20 -30.00 -2.18 -0.08
N LEU A 21 -28.86 -2.05 0.61
CA LEU A 21 -28.60 -2.45 1.99
C LEU A 21 -27.99 -1.26 2.76
N VAL A 22 -28.44 -0.05 2.45
CA VAL A 22 -27.92 1.19 3.04
C VAL A 22 -28.18 1.18 4.54
N GLY A 23 -27.11 1.34 5.33
CA GLY A 23 -27.19 1.33 6.80
C GLY A 23 -27.64 0.00 7.40
N ALA A 24 -27.69 -1.08 6.61
CA ALA A 24 -28.11 -2.39 7.10
C ALA A 24 -27.16 -2.90 8.18
N ASP A 25 -27.72 -3.53 9.20
CA ASP A 25 -26.98 -4.28 10.20
C ASP A 25 -26.78 -5.71 9.69
N LEU A 26 -25.56 -5.99 9.23
CA LEU A 26 -25.12 -7.27 8.65
C LEU A 26 -23.96 -7.85 9.47
N ARG A 27 -23.87 -7.47 10.75
CA ARG A 27 -22.84 -7.95 11.66
C ARG A 27 -23.00 -9.44 11.88
N ASP A 28 -21.89 -10.15 11.90
CA ASP A 28 -21.85 -11.59 12.16
C ASP A 28 -22.79 -12.39 11.23
N MET A 29 -22.99 -11.90 10.00
CA MET A 29 -23.79 -12.58 8.98
C MET A 29 -22.92 -13.39 8.01
N THR A 30 -23.50 -14.43 7.41
CA THR A 30 -22.91 -15.21 6.31
C THR A 30 -23.42 -14.70 4.97
N LEU A 31 -22.48 -14.14 4.20
CA LEU A 31 -22.64 -13.61 2.85
C LEU A 31 -21.58 -14.21 1.90
N ASN A 32 -21.07 -15.40 2.23
CA ASN A 32 -20.02 -16.05 1.45
C ASN A 32 -20.55 -16.38 0.03
N GLY A 33 -19.79 -16.02 -1.00
CA GLY A 33 -20.22 -16.20 -2.39
C GLY A 33 -21.47 -15.41 -2.79
N ALA A 34 -21.96 -14.50 -1.93
CA ALA A 34 -23.14 -13.70 -2.24
C ALA A 34 -22.92 -12.84 -3.48
N ASN A 35 -23.97 -12.69 -4.29
CA ASN A 35 -23.97 -11.73 -5.39
C ASN A 35 -24.49 -10.38 -4.89
N LEU A 36 -23.55 -9.47 -4.63
CA LEU A 36 -23.74 -8.09 -4.20
C LEU A 36 -23.23 -7.11 -5.28
N ARG A 37 -23.19 -7.55 -6.54
CA ARG A 37 -22.70 -6.74 -7.66
C ARG A 37 -23.49 -5.43 -7.77
N GLY A 38 -22.80 -4.30 -7.69
CA GLY A 38 -23.42 -2.98 -7.75
C GLY A 38 -24.31 -2.61 -6.57
N ALA A 39 -24.42 -3.47 -5.55
CA ALA A 39 -25.27 -3.25 -4.39
C ALA A 39 -24.88 -1.96 -3.64
N ASN A 40 -25.88 -1.22 -3.16
CA ASN A 40 -25.63 -0.06 -2.32
C ASN A 40 -25.59 -0.45 -0.83
N LEU A 41 -24.38 -0.61 -0.30
CA LEU A 41 -24.04 -0.93 1.09
C LEU A 41 -23.52 0.30 1.86
N THR A 42 -23.90 1.52 1.44
CA THR A 42 -23.43 2.76 2.07
C THR A 42 -23.78 2.74 3.56
N GLY A 43 -22.78 2.89 4.42
CA GLY A 43 -22.93 2.90 5.88
C GLY A 43 -23.38 1.58 6.50
N ALA A 44 -23.43 0.47 5.74
CA ALA A 44 -23.77 -0.84 6.29
C ALA A 44 -22.71 -1.28 7.33
N ASP A 45 -23.16 -1.98 8.36
CA ASP A 45 -22.29 -2.61 9.35
C ASP A 45 -22.11 -4.09 9.02
N LEU A 46 -20.94 -4.43 8.48
CA LEU A 46 -20.49 -5.76 8.10
C LEU A 46 -19.45 -6.30 9.09
N THR A 47 -19.39 -5.76 10.31
CA THR A 47 -18.43 -6.18 11.33
C THR A 47 -18.49 -7.69 11.52
N SER A 48 -17.33 -8.36 11.44
CA SER A 48 -17.23 -9.81 11.60
C SER A 48 -18.11 -10.65 10.66
N SER A 49 -18.62 -10.09 9.56
CA SER A 49 -19.36 -10.86 8.55
C SER A 49 -18.43 -11.76 7.72
N ASP A 50 -18.96 -12.86 7.19
CA ASP A 50 -18.27 -13.71 6.22
C ASP A 50 -18.70 -13.34 4.79
N LEU A 51 -17.82 -12.68 4.05
CA LEU A 51 -17.96 -12.29 2.64
C LEU A 51 -16.96 -13.05 1.75
N ASN A 52 -16.43 -14.19 2.20
CA ASN A 52 -15.43 -14.92 1.43
C ASN A 52 -15.99 -15.31 0.05
N GLY A 53 -15.25 -14.97 -1.01
CA GLY A 53 -15.64 -15.21 -2.39
C GLY A 53 -16.89 -14.45 -2.86
N ALA A 54 -17.42 -13.48 -2.10
CA ALA A 54 -18.56 -12.69 -2.51
C ALA A 54 -18.24 -11.84 -3.76
N CYS A 55 -19.23 -11.64 -4.63
CA CYS A 55 -19.14 -10.72 -5.76
C CYS A 55 -19.66 -9.35 -5.33
N LEU A 56 -18.75 -8.41 -5.10
CA LEU A 56 -18.98 -7.00 -4.73
C LEU A 56 -18.53 -6.06 -5.86
N GLU A 57 -18.41 -6.56 -7.10
CA GLU A 57 -17.95 -5.75 -8.23
C GLU A 57 -18.85 -4.51 -8.38
N GLY A 58 -18.23 -3.33 -8.38
CA GLY A 58 -18.91 -2.04 -8.48
C GLY A 58 -19.83 -1.68 -7.30
N ALA A 59 -19.83 -2.45 -6.21
CA ALA A 59 -20.66 -2.17 -5.04
C ALA A 59 -20.26 -0.83 -4.37
N ILE A 60 -21.22 -0.19 -3.70
CA ILE A 60 -21.02 1.08 -3.01
C ILE A 60 -20.94 0.80 -1.50
N LEU A 61 -19.73 0.78 -0.94
CA LEU A 61 -19.44 0.56 0.48
C LEU A 61 -18.94 1.84 1.17
N VAL A 62 -19.41 3.00 0.71
CA VAL A 62 -19.00 4.29 1.27
C VAL A 62 -19.40 4.35 2.75
N ASP A 63 -18.46 4.72 3.61
CA ASP A 63 -18.65 4.77 5.08
C ASP A 63 -19.07 3.43 5.73
N ALA A 64 -19.00 2.29 5.02
CA ALA A 64 -19.32 0.99 5.58
C ALA A 64 -18.29 0.54 6.64
N ILE A 65 -18.73 -0.28 7.60
CA ILE A 65 -17.88 -0.85 8.66
C ILE A 65 -17.62 -2.31 8.31
N LEU A 66 -16.37 -2.66 8.02
CA LEU A 66 -15.94 -4.03 7.69
C LEU A 66 -14.90 -4.56 8.68
N VAL A 67 -14.86 -4.01 9.90
CA VAL A 67 -13.90 -4.42 10.93
C VAL A 67 -14.06 -5.92 11.21
N GLY A 68 -13.00 -6.70 11.04
CA GLY A 68 -13.03 -8.14 11.25
C GLY A 68 -13.79 -8.94 10.19
N ALA A 69 -14.27 -8.30 9.12
CA ALA A 69 -14.94 -9.00 8.02
C ALA A 69 -13.97 -9.91 7.27
N HIS A 70 -14.45 -11.08 6.86
CA HIS A 70 -13.69 -12.03 6.05
C HIS A 70 -14.03 -11.83 4.57
N LEU A 71 -13.08 -11.37 3.78
CA LEU A 71 -13.22 -11.01 2.35
C LEU A 71 -12.22 -11.78 1.50
N LYS A 72 -11.78 -12.96 1.96
CA LYS A 72 -10.81 -13.77 1.23
C LYS A 72 -11.39 -14.10 -0.15
N ASP A 73 -10.58 -13.87 -1.19
CA ASP A 73 -10.95 -14.13 -2.59
C ASP A 73 -12.23 -13.41 -3.06
N ALA A 74 -12.72 -12.40 -2.33
CA ALA A 74 -13.89 -11.60 -2.75
C ALA A 74 -13.54 -10.70 -3.94
N ASP A 75 -14.53 -10.46 -4.81
CA ASP A 75 -14.39 -9.56 -5.95
C ASP A 75 -14.93 -8.17 -5.62
N LEU A 76 -14.05 -7.24 -5.28
CA LEU A 76 -14.31 -5.82 -5.00
C LEU A 76 -13.88 -4.92 -6.18
N SER A 77 -13.72 -5.48 -7.39
CA SER A 77 -13.25 -4.69 -8.53
C SER A 77 -14.18 -3.51 -8.81
N GLY A 78 -13.59 -2.32 -8.96
CA GLY A 78 -14.32 -1.06 -9.14
C GLY A 78 -15.23 -0.63 -7.97
N ALA A 79 -15.27 -1.36 -6.86
CA ALA A 79 -16.10 -1.03 -5.72
C ALA A 79 -15.69 0.30 -5.07
N ASN A 80 -16.64 1.00 -4.47
CA ASN A 80 -16.39 2.25 -3.78
C ASN A 80 -16.39 2.06 -2.25
N LEU A 81 -15.20 1.86 -1.68
CA LEU A 81 -14.93 1.77 -0.24
C LEU A 81 -14.42 3.11 0.34
N SER A 82 -14.74 4.25 -0.28
CA SER A 82 -14.28 5.54 0.23
C SER A 82 -14.73 5.75 1.68
N ARG A 83 -13.80 6.09 2.56
CA ARG A 83 -14.03 6.23 4.02
C ARG A 83 -14.53 4.98 4.75
N ALA A 84 -14.52 3.82 4.10
CA ALA A 84 -14.86 2.56 4.76
C ALA A 84 -13.86 2.24 5.89
N ARG A 85 -14.34 1.51 6.90
CA ARG A 85 -13.55 1.12 8.08
C ARG A 85 -13.27 -0.38 8.04
N LEU A 86 -12.11 -0.76 7.51
CA LEU A 86 -11.62 -2.14 7.47
C LEU A 86 -10.60 -2.41 8.58
N GLY A 87 -9.90 -1.38 9.02
CA GLY A 87 -8.81 -1.46 9.96
C GLY A 87 -9.21 -1.51 11.42
N ALA A 88 -8.25 -1.91 12.25
CA ALA A 88 -8.35 -1.90 13.70
C ALA A 88 -6.99 -1.56 14.33
N ALA A 89 -6.99 -1.21 15.62
CA ALA A 89 -5.74 -0.99 16.36
C ALA A 89 -4.93 -2.28 16.56
N HIS A 90 -5.58 -3.44 16.48
CA HIS A 90 -4.95 -4.75 16.64
C HIS A 90 -5.24 -5.61 15.40
N PRO A 91 -4.24 -6.29 14.80
CA PRO A 91 -4.42 -7.07 13.57
C PRO A 91 -5.52 -8.13 13.65
N SER A 92 -5.68 -8.78 14.81
CA SER A 92 -6.71 -9.82 15.04
C SER A 92 -8.16 -9.36 14.92
N ARG A 93 -8.40 -8.05 14.74
CA ARG A 93 -9.72 -7.45 14.55
C ARG A 93 -9.85 -6.71 13.23
N ALA A 94 -8.79 -6.63 12.43
CA ALA A 94 -8.85 -5.98 11.13
C ALA A 94 -9.48 -6.93 10.10
N ALA A 95 -9.95 -6.37 9.00
CA ALA A 95 -10.50 -7.14 7.89
C ALA A 95 -9.45 -8.04 7.22
N MET A 96 -9.90 -9.18 6.70
CA MET A 96 -9.07 -10.15 5.99
C MET A 96 -9.43 -10.18 4.51
N LEU A 97 -8.60 -9.59 3.66
CA LEU A 97 -8.77 -9.44 2.22
C LEU A 97 -7.75 -10.25 1.40
N ASN A 98 -7.19 -11.31 1.98
CA ASN A 98 -6.18 -12.13 1.30
C ASN A 98 -6.72 -12.67 -0.04
N GLY A 99 -6.00 -12.42 -1.13
CA GLY A 99 -6.40 -12.83 -2.48
C GLY A 99 -7.56 -12.04 -3.11
N ALA A 100 -8.12 -11.05 -2.41
CA ALA A 100 -9.25 -10.27 -2.93
C ALA A 100 -8.87 -9.48 -4.19
N ASN A 101 -9.86 -9.26 -5.06
CA ASN A 101 -9.72 -8.42 -6.23
C ASN A 101 -10.24 -7.01 -5.93
N LEU A 102 -9.35 -6.03 -5.80
CA LEU A 102 -9.62 -4.61 -5.58
C LEU A 102 -9.17 -3.75 -6.79
N GLU A 103 -9.04 -4.35 -7.98
CA GLU A 103 -8.62 -3.63 -9.18
C GLU A 103 -9.55 -2.43 -9.46
N GLY A 104 -8.97 -1.24 -9.58
CA GLY A 104 -9.71 0.02 -9.77
C GLY A 104 -10.64 0.42 -8.62
N ALA A 105 -10.60 -0.25 -7.47
CA ALA A 105 -11.44 0.08 -6.33
C ALA A 105 -11.09 1.47 -5.77
N LYS A 106 -12.09 2.17 -5.22
CA LYS A 106 -11.94 3.49 -4.60
C LYS A 106 -11.87 3.32 -3.09
N LEU A 107 -10.71 3.54 -2.50
CA LEU A 107 -10.42 3.42 -1.07
C LEU A 107 -9.93 4.76 -0.49
N ALA A 108 -10.24 5.88 -1.15
CA ALA A 108 -9.80 7.19 -0.69
C ALA A 108 -10.29 7.44 0.75
N ARG A 109 -9.35 7.80 1.63
CA ARG A 109 -9.57 8.02 3.07
C ARG A 109 -10.13 6.82 3.84
N ALA A 110 -10.05 5.60 3.29
CA ALA A 110 -10.41 4.40 4.03
C ALA A 110 -9.40 4.11 5.15
N ASP A 111 -9.88 3.49 6.22
CA ASP A 111 -9.05 2.95 7.30
C ASP A 111 -8.80 1.47 7.03
N LEU A 112 -7.56 1.09 6.70
CA LEU A 112 -7.11 -0.29 6.54
C LEU A 112 -6.02 -0.67 7.55
N ARG A 113 -5.89 0.06 8.67
CA ARG A 113 -4.88 -0.22 9.69
C ARG A 113 -4.88 -1.70 10.09
N SER A 114 -3.71 -2.30 10.00
CA SER A 114 -3.48 -3.72 10.34
C SER A 114 -4.31 -4.74 9.55
N ALA A 115 -5.00 -4.35 8.48
CA ALA A 115 -5.73 -5.29 7.62
C ALA A 115 -4.78 -6.26 6.92
N GLU A 116 -5.26 -7.47 6.68
CA GLU A 116 -4.53 -8.47 5.90
C GLU A 116 -4.96 -8.38 4.45
N VAL A 117 -4.06 -8.01 3.55
CA VAL A 117 -4.34 -7.76 2.13
C VAL A 117 -3.33 -8.52 1.28
N ARG A 118 -2.89 -9.70 1.71
CA ARG A 118 -1.80 -10.45 1.07
C ARG A 118 -2.24 -11.00 -0.29
N TYR A 119 -1.33 -10.96 -1.27
CA TYR A 119 -1.56 -11.46 -2.63
C TYR A 119 -2.82 -10.91 -3.32
N ALA A 120 -3.31 -9.75 -2.86
CA ALA A 120 -4.49 -9.12 -3.43
C ALA A 120 -4.14 -8.36 -4.71
N LYS A 121 -5.15 -8.13 -5.55
CA LYS A 121 -5.02 -7.33 -6.77
C LYS A 121 -5.53 -5.92 -6.49
N LEU A 122 -4.66 -4.91 -6.49
CA LEU A 122 -4.99 -3.50 -6.26
C LEU A 122 -4.55 -2.62 -7.45
N LYS A 123 -4.32 -3.21 -8.63
CA LYS A 123 -3.86 -2.46 -9.79
C LYS A 123 -4.79 -1.27 -10.06
N GLY A 124 -4.23 -0.07 -10.16
CA GLY A 124 -4.98 1.16 -10.41
C GLY A 124 -5.97 1.59 -9.32
N ALA A 125 -5.96 0.99 -8.13
CA ALA A 125 -6.83 1.39 -7.04
C ALA A 125 -6.51 2.83 -6.54
N ASP A 126 -7.51 3.50 -5.97
CA ASP A 126 -7.36 4.84 -5.38
C ASP A 126 -7.26 4.73 -3.86
N LEU A 127 -6.04 4.82 -3.32
CA LEU A 127 -5.72 4.81 -1.89
C LEU A 127 -5.41 6.21 -1.35
N ARG A 128 -5.79 7.29 -2.05
CA ARG A 128 -5.43 8.65 -1.63
C ARG A 128 -5.86 8.93 -0.20
N SER A 129 -4.90 9.39 0.61
CA SER A 129 -5.11 9.71 2.03
C SER A 129 -5.67 8.56 2.86
N ALA A 130 -5.53 7.30 2.42
CA ALA A 130 -5.90 6.13 3.20
C ALA A 130 -4.93 5.91 4.37
N ASP A 131 -5.45 5.32 5.44
CA ASP A 131 -4.65 4.92 6.59
C ASP A 131 -4.30 3.43 6.47
N LEU A 132 -3.07 3.15 6.11
CA LEU A 132 -2.55 1.81 5.78
C LEU A 132 -1.48 1.37 6.80
N ARG A 133 -1.53 1.92 8.01
CA ARG A 133 -0.50 1.68 9.02
C ARG A 133 -0.55 0.22 9.47
N GLY A 134 0.59 -0.46 9.37
CA GLY A 134 0.71 -1.87 9.71
C GLY A 134 -0.08 -2.83 8.81
N THR A 135 -0.65 -2.37 7.69
CA THR A 135 -1.36 -3.24 6.74
C THR A 135 -0.38 -4.22 6.10
N ASP A 136 -0.83 -5.45 5.86
CA ASP A 136 -0.02 -6.48 5.23
C ASP A 136 -0.38 -6.68 3.75
N PHE A 137 0.43 -6.10 2.88
CA PHE A 137 0.34 -6.18 1.42
C PHE A 137 1.31 -7.20 0.81
N HIS A 138 1.88 -8.13 1.59
CA HIS A 138 2.88 -9.06 1.07
C HIS A 138 2.44 -9.74 -0.24
N GLY A 139 3.28 -9.63 -1.27
CA GLY A 139 3.05 -10.22 -2.59
C GLY A 139 1.87 -9.65 -3.38
N SER A 140 1.32 -8.50 -2.99
CA SER A 140 0.15 -7.90 -3.66
C SER A 140 0.53 -7.09 -4.90
N ASP A 141 -0.39 -6.97 -5.84
CA ASP A 141 -0.21 -6.14 -7.03
C ASP A 141 -0.83 -4.75 -6.84
N LEU A 142 -0.01 -3.75 -6.53
CA LEU A 142 -0.36 -2.34 -6.41
C LEU A 142 0.16 -1.52 -7.61
N CYS A 143 0.42 -2.13 -8.76
CA CYS A 143 0.92 -1.37 -9.91
C CYS A 143 -0.09 -0.28 -10.33
N HIS A 144 0.40 0.91 -10.69
CA HIS A 144 -0.41 2.09 -11.03
C HIS A 144 -1.37 2.57 -9.92
N VAL A 145 -1.21 2.11 -8.67
CA VAL A 145 -2.05 2.61 -7.57
C VAL A 145 -1.86 4.11 -7.38
N THR A 146 -2.95 4.82 -7.09
CA THR A 146 -2.87 6.23 -6.67
C THR A 146 -2.98 6.31 -5.16
N ALA A 147 -1.86 6.47 -4.46
CA ALA A 147 -1.82 6.46 -3.01
C ALA A 147 -1.33 7.79 -2.40
N ALA A 148 -1.34 8.88 -3.17
CA ALA A 148 -0.84 10.16 -2.67
C ALA A 148 -1.41 10.53 -1.28
N LYS A 149 -0.53 10.95 -0.37
CA LYS A 149 -0.83 11.26 1.05
C LYS A 149 -1.27 10.09 1.92
N ALA A 150 -1.12 8.85 1.47
CA ALA A 150 -1.43 7.68 2.29
C ALA A 150 -0.37 7.41 3.36
N LEU A 151 -0.79 6.73 4.43
CA LEU A 151 0.06 6.39 5.57
C LEU A 151 0.40 4.89 5.55
N PHE A 152 1.57 4.51 5.07
CA PHE A 152 2.09 3.14 5.05
C PHE A 152 3.05 2.84 6.23
N ILE A 153 2.98 3.61 7.33
CA ILE A 153 3.90 3.46 8.45
C ILE A 153 3.82 2.02 8.98
N LYS A 154 4.96 1.32 9.06
CA LYS A 154 5.07 -0.11 9.45
C LYS A 154 4.31 -1.10 8.55
N ALA A 155 3.86 -0.71 7.36
CA ALA A 155 3.21 -1.62 6.44
C ALA A 155 4.19 -2.69 5.94
N ASN A 156 3.68 -3.90 5.71
CA ASN A 156 4.43 -4.98 5.07
C ASN A 156 4.12 -4.98 3.57
N LEU A 157 5.07 -4.52 2.76
CA LEU A 157 5.02 -4.44 1.29
C LEU A 157 6.07 -5.37 0.66
N ARG A 158 6.53 -6.39 1.39
CA ARG A 158 7.53 -7.35 0.89
C ARG A 158 7.03 -8.01 -0.38
N GLU A 159 7.86 -8.00 -1.42
CA GLU A 159 7.54 -8.59 -2.73
C GLU A 159 6.27 -8.02 -3.39
N ALA A 160 5.77 -6.88 -2.91
CA ALA A 160 4.66 -6.20 -3.54
C ALA A 160 5.11 -5.55 -4.86
N ASN A 161 4.19 -5.51 -5.84
CA ASN A 161 4.40 -4.79 -7.07
C ASN A 161 3.80 -3.39 -6.96
N LEU A 162 4.62 -2.35 -7.00
CA LEU A 162 4.27 -0.93 -6.95
C LEU A 162 4.79 -0.20 -8.21
N CYS A 163 4.94 -0.90 -9.34
CA CYS A 163 5.36 -0.26 -10.59
C CYS A 163 4.47 0.93 -10.93
N HIS A 164 5.07 2.04 -11.31
CA HIS A 164 4.36 3.28 -11.68
C HIS A 164 3.36 3.78 -10.63
N ALA A 165 3.50 3.40 -9.35
CA ALA A 165 2.64 3.86 -8.29
C ALA A 165 2.84 5.36 -8.03
N ASP A 166 1.75 6.08 -7.80
CA ASP A 166 1.78 7.45 -7.29
C ASP A 166 1.80 7.43 -5.76
N LEU A 167 2.99 7.61 -5.21
CA LEU A 167 3.29 7.61 -3.78
C LEU A 167 3.66 9.03 -3.30
N ARG A 168 3.20 10.07 -4.00
CA ARG A 168 3.56 11.44 -3.65
C ARG A 168 3.01 11.82 -2.28
N ASP A 169 3.84 12.50 -1.50
CA ASP A 169 3.50 12.96 -0.14
C ASP A 169 3.12 11.82 0.83
N CYS A 170 3.60 10.60 0.59
CA CYS A 170 3.30 9.44 1.44
C CYS A 170 4.24 9.32 2.64
N HIS A 171 3.76 8.62 3.68
CA HIS A 171 4.58 8.28 4.85
C HIS A 171 4.79 6.76 4.90
N LEU A 172 6.01 6.30 4.60
CA LEU A 172 6.40 4.89 4.61
C LEU A 172 7.42 4.58 5.73
N ASN A 173 7.44 5.38 6.80
CA ASN A 173 8.36 5.16 7.93
C ASN A 173 8.28 3.73 8.44
N ASP A 174 9.44 3.07 8.61
CA ASP A 174 9.54 1.71 9.16
C ASP A 174 8.75 0.65 8.35
N ALA A 175 8.38 0.95 7.09
CA ALA A 175 7.73 -0.01 6.20
C ALA A 175 8.74 -1.03 5.65
N SER A 176 8.28 -2.25 5.40
CA SER A 176 9.11 -3.31 4.80
C SER A 176 8.78 -3.46 3.32
N LEU A 177 9.69 -3.03 2.44
CA LEU A 177 9.61 -3.11 0.98
C LEU A 177 10.65 -4.08 0.40
N VAL A 178 11.07 -5.08 1.19
CA VAL A 178 12.10 -6.04 0.78
C VAL A 178 11.65 -6.74 -0.51
N ARG A 179 12.49 -6.67 -1.54
CA ARG A 179 12.24 -7.22 -2.89
C ARG A 179 10.96 -6.70 -3.56
N ALA A 180 10.44 -5.55 -3.14
CA ALA A 180 9.31 -4.91 -3.82
C ALA A 180 9.77 -4.30 -5.16
N SER A 181 8.85 -4.21 -6.12
CA SER A 181 9.06 -3.50 -7.39
C SER A 181 8.47 -2.12 -7.30
N LEU A 182 9.28 -1.07 -7.36
CA LEU A 182 8.91 0.34 -7.42
C LEU A 182 9.43 1.00 -8.70
N HIS A 183 9.62 0.23 -9.77
CA HIS A 183 10.07 0.74 -11.05
C HIS A 183 9.18 1.91 -11.50
N GLU A 184 9.80 3.05 -11.79
CA GLU A 184 9.12 4.30 -12.18
C GLU A 184 8.03 4.82 -11.21
N ALA A 185 8.06 4.40 -9.94
CA ALA A 185 7.17 4.97 -8.93
C ALA A 185 7.49 6.46 -8.68
N ASP A 186 6.45 7.23 -8.37
CA ASP A 186 6.57 8.65 -8.07
C ASP A 186 6.47 8.89 -6.56
N LEU A 187 7.61 9.15 -5.92
CA LEU A 187 7.75 9.47 -4.49
C LEU A 187 8.02 10.97 -4.28
N THR A 188 7.78 11.83 -5.27
CA THR A 188 8.01 13.27 -5.14
C THR A 188 6.94 13.94 -4.26
N SER A 189 7.03 15.26 -4.12
CA SER A 189 5.89 16.03 -3.61
C SER A 189 5.14 16.71 -4.74
N ALA A 190 3.81 16.80 -4.60
CA ALA A 190 2.97 17.61 -5.47
C ALA A 190 2.75 19.05 -4.95
N THR A 191 3.24 19.37 -3.74
CA THR A 191 2.97 20.65 -3.06
C THR A 191 4.22 21.22 -2.40
N ALA A 192 4.26 22.54 -2.15
CA ALA A 192 5.45 23.18 -1.56
C ALA A 192 5.77 22.67 -0.14
N ASP A 193 4.73 22.35 0.65
CA ASP A 193 4.86 21.86 2.02
C ASP A 193 4.76 20.33 2.12
N GLY A 194 4.56 19.66 1.00
CA GLY A 194 4.45 18.20 0.96
C GLY A 194 5.83 17.57 0.92
N PHE A 195 5.93 16.37 1.49
CA PHE A 195 7.16 15.60 1.48
C PHE A 195 6.83 14.13 1.63
N THR A 196 7.58 13.28 0.93
CA THR A 196 7.53 11.84 1.13
C THR A 196 8.57 11.45 2.16
N VAL A 197 8.19 10.65 3.14
CA VAL A 197 9.09 10.14 4.19
C VAL A 197 9.19 8.63 4.10
N ILE A 198 10.41 8.13 3.99
CA ILE A 198 10.74 6.70 3.99
C ILE A 198 11.80 6.36 5.05
N ASN A 199 11.92 7.18 6.09
CA ASN A 199 12.91 6.97 7.15
C ASN A 199 12.73 5.60 7.81
N LEU A 200 13.84 4.91 8.09
CA LEU A 200 13.88 3.55 8.67
C LEU A 200 13.21 2.47 7.82
N ALA A 201 12.71 2.79 6.61
CA ALA A 201 12.10 1.80 5.74
C ALA A 201 13.15 0.80 5.22
N ASN A 202 12.70 -0.41 4.93
CA ASN A 202 13.55 -1.48 4.43
C ASN A 202 13.27 -1.78 2.95
N PHE A 203 14.13 -1.28 2.06
CA PHE A 203 14.13 -1.51 0.62
C PHE A 203 15.16 -2.56 0.19
N GLU A 204 15.55 -3.48 1.07
CA GLU A 204 16.57 -4.47 0.72
C GLU A 204 16.16 -5.28 -0.52
N GLY A 205 17.01 -5.25 -1.55
CA GLY A 205 16.77 -5.93 -2.83
C GLY A 205 15.58 -5.39 -3.64
N ALA A 206 15.01 -4.23 -3.28
CA ALA A 206 13.91 -3.63 -4.02
C ALA A 206 14.38 -3.04 -5.37
N ASP A 207 13.50 -3.02 -6.36
CA ASP A 207 13.75 -2.36 -7.65
C ASP A 207 13.11 -0.96 -7.67
N LEU A 208 13.91 0.07 -7.52
CA LEU A 208 13.55 1.49 -7.65
C LEU A 208 14.09 2.10 -8.95
N SER A 209 14.31 1.30 -10.00
CA SER A 209 14.84 1.81 -11.28
C SER A 209 13.93 2.90 -11.83
N GLY A 210 14.48 4.07 -12.14
CA GLY A 210 13.74 5.22 -12.66
C GLY A 210 12.76 5.86 -11.67
N ALA A 211 12.74 5.43 -10.40
CA ALA A 211 11.87 6.02 -9.39
C ALA A 211 12.19 7.51 -9.20
N LYS A 212 11.14 8.32 -9.06
CA LYS A 212 11.28 9.75 -8.77
C LYS A 212 11.28 9.95 -7.27
N MET A 213 12.42 10.35 -6.72
CA MET A 213 12.66 10.42 -5.27
C MET A 213 13.21 11.79 -4.87
N ARG A 214 12.93 12.82 -5.66
CA ARG A 214 13.37 14.18 -5.37
C ARG A 214 12.84 14.65 -4.02
N SER A 215 13.73 15.21 -3.20
CA SER A 215 13.41 15.76 -1.87
C SER A 215 12.82 14.76 -0.88
N VAL A 216 12.95 13.44 -1.14
CA VAL A 216 12.49 12.41 -0.20
C VAL A 216 13.33 12.47 1.07
N SER A 217 12.70 12.30 2.23
CA SER A 217 13.41 12.00 3.47
C SER A 217 13.60 10.50 3.59
N ALA A 218 14.84 10.03 3.49
CA ALA A 218 15.22 8.61 3.56
C ALA A 218 16.33 8.38 4.60
N GLN A 219 16.14 8.97 5.79
CA GLN A 219 17.08 8.83 6.89
C GLN A 219 17.06 7.41 7.44
N ASP A 220 18.24 6.84 7.66
CA ASP A 220 18.43 5.46 8.17
C ASP A 220 17.68 4.40 7.35
N THR A 221 17.37 4.69 6.08
CA THR A 221 16.70 3.78 5.17
C THR A 221 17.65 2.70 4.68
N ASN A 222 17.21 1.44 4.71
CA ASN A 222 17.99 0.31 4.22
C ASN A 222 17.76 0.11 2.72
N PHE A 223 18.74 0.44 1.90
CA PHE A 223 18.76 0.19 0.45
C PHE A 223 19.77 -0.91 0.06
N ARG A 224 20.12 -1.82 0.99
CA ARG A 224 21.06 -2.91 0.70
C ARG A 224 20.59 -3.69 -0.53
N HIS A 225 21.49 -3.93 -1.48
CA HIS A 225 21.16 -4.66 -2.71
C HIS A 225 20.04 -4.05 -3.57
N ALA A 226 19.56 -2.84 -3.27
CA ALA A 226 18.49 -2.21 -4.03
C ALA A 226 19.00 -1.74 -5.39
N LYS A 227 18.13 -1.78 -6.40
CA LYS A 227 18.40 -1.24 -7.73
C LYS A 227 17.78 0.14 -7.83
N LEU A 228 18.59 1.18 -7.90
CA LEU A 228 18.21 2.59 -8.01
C LEU A 228 18.73 3.19 -9.33
N THR A 229 18.91 2.36 -10.36
CA THR A 229 19.42 2.84 -11.65
C THR A 229 18.48 3.89 -12.23
N ASP A 230 19.04 4.99 -12.72
CA ASP A 230 18.29 6.13 -13.28
C ASP A 230 17.33 6.84 -12.30
N ALA A 231 17.40 6.54 -10.99
CA ALA A 231 16.56 7.21 -9.99
C ALA A 231 16.90 8.72 -9.86
N ASP A 232 15.86 9.53 -9.63
CA ASP A 232 16.00 10.96 -9.34
C ASP A 232 16.06 11.17 -7.83
N LEU A 233 17.26 11.30 -7.26
CA LEU A 233 17.48 11.52 -5.83
C LEU A 233 17.80 12.99 -5.52
N ARG A 234 17.51 13.92 -6.44
CA ARG A 234 17.87 15.34 -6.23
C ARG A 234 17.29 15.86 -4.91
N ASP A 235 18.12 16.52 -4.12
CA ASP A 235 17.76 17.11 -2.84
C ASP A 235 17.22 16.10 -1.80
N ALA A 236 17.43 14.79 -2.01
CA ALA A 236 17.03 13.76 -1.07
C ALA A 236 17.90 13.78 0.20
N ILE A 237 17.28 13.51 1.35
CA ILE A 237 17.95 13.47 2.65
C ILE A 237 18.27 12.00 2.98
N LEU A 238 19.54 11.61 2.82
CA LEU A 238 20.00 10.23 3.01
C LEU A 238 20.80 10.02 4.31
N GLY A 239 20.62 10.85 5.33
CA GLY A 239 21.36 10.75 6.60
C GLY A 239 21.30 9.32 7.18
N GLY A 240 22.44 8.67 7.37
CA GLY A 240 22.51 7.27 7.88
C GLY A 240 22.01 6.17 6.94
N ALA A 241 21.54 6.48 5.72
CA ALA A 241 21.04 5.48 4.78
C ALA A 241 22.12 4.45 4.38
N ILE A 242 21.68 3.24 4.05
CA ILE A 242 22.56 2.09 3.74
C ILE A 242 22.41 1.71 2.27
N LEU A 243 23.35 2.10 1.42
CA LEU A 243 23.48 1.74 0.01
C LEU A 243 24.46 0.57 -0.22
N HIS A 244 24.80 -0.22 0.80
CA HIS A 244 25.74 -1.33 0.65
C HIS A 244 25.27 -2.31 -0.46
N ARG A 245 26.11 -2.52 -1.48
CA ARG A 245 25.80 -3.31 -2.69
C ARG A 245 24.58 -2.83 -3.49
N ALA A 246 24.13 -1.60 -3.30
CA ALA A 246 23.09 -1.01 -4.13
C ALA A 246 23.63 -0.65 -5.52
N ASP A 247 22.76 -0.71 -6.53
CA ASP A 247 23.07 -0.23 -7.88
C ASP A 247 22.47 1.16 -8.09
N VAL A 248 23.30 2.21 -8.09
CA VAL A 248 22.87 3.61 -8.26
C VAL A 248 23.37 4.18 -9.59
N ALA A 249 23.60 3.33 -10.59
CA ALA A 249 24.09 3.78 -11.88
C ALA A 249 23.16 4.82 -12.52
N ASN A 250 23.73 5.87 -13.11
CA ASN A 250 23.01 7.02 -13.71
C ASN A 250 22.08 7.84 -12.78
N ALA A 251 21.89 7.44 -11.52
CA ALA A 251 21.04 8.17 -10.58
C ALA A 251 21.57 9.60 -10.35
N ASP A 252 20.67 10.55 -10.09
CA ASP A 252 21.01 11.96 -9.87
C ASP A 252 21.06 12.29 -8.38
N PHE A 253 22.26 12.65 -7.90
CA PHE A 253 22.52 12.99 -6.50
C PHE A 253 22.72 14.51 -6.28
N SER A 254 22.25 15.36 -7.18
CA SER A 254 22.37 16.83 -6.98
C SER A 254 21.78 17.23 -5.63
N GLY A 255 22.52 17.97 -4.82
CA GLY A 255 22.05 18.42 -3.51
C GLY A 255 22.05 17.35 -2.41
N VAL A 256 22.52 16.12 -2.67
CA VAL A 256 22.54 15.04 -1.69
C VAL A 256 23.86 14.99 -0.92
N GLU A 257 23.79 14.98 0.42
CA GLU A 257 24.94 14.75 1.30
C GLU A 257 25.21 13.25 1.50
N LEU A 258 26.43 12.80 1.13
CA LEU A 258 26.83 11.39 1.19
C LEU A 258 27.81 11.06 2.35
N ALA A 259 28.09 12.02 3.22
CA ALA A 259 29.07 11.89 4.30
C ALA A 259 28.71 10.77 5.31
N SER A 260 27.42 10.63 5.63
CA SER A 260 26.89 9.62 6.56
C SER A 260 26.38 8.34 5.89
N VAL A 261 26.31 8.29 4.56
CA VAL A 261 25.72 7.15 3.82
C VAL A 261 26.68 5.97 3.75
N THR A 262 26.25 4.77 4.14
CA THR A 262 27.07 3.56 3.97
C THR A 262 26.99 3.10 2.51
N MET A 263 28.13 2.96 1.83
CA MET A 263 28.17 2.77 0.36
C MET A 263 29.13 1.67 -0.09
N GLU A 264 29.50 0.71 0.78
CA GLU A 264 30.44 -0.32 0.36
C GLU A 264 29.89 -1.18 -0.79
N PHE A 265 30.70 -1.38 -1.82
CA PHE A 265 30.39 -2.13 -3.04
C PHE A 265 29.17 -1.60 -3.80
N ALA A 266 28.79 -0.35 -3.58
CA ALA A 266 27.69 0.30 -4.30
C ALA A 266 28.14 0.71 -5.71
N ASN A 267 27.37 0.36 -6.73
CA ASN A 267 27.68 0.72 -8.10
C ASN A 267 27.34 2.20 -8.37
N PHE A 268 28.34 3.07 -8.24
CA PHE A 268 28.23 4.51 -8.58
C PHE A 268 28.62 4.82 -10.04
N SER A 269 28.70 3.82 -10.91
CA SER A 269 29.08 4.06 -12.31
C SER A 269 28.10 5.04 -12.97
N LYS A 270 28.64 6.13 -13.54
CA LYS A 270 27.85 7.19 -14.19
C LYS A 270 26.82 7.89 -13.29
N ALA A 271 26.86 7.70 -11.97
CA ALA A 271 26.03 8.48 -11.05
C ALA A 271 26.30 9.98 -11.26
N ARG A 272 25.24 10.77 -11.41
CA ARG A 272 25.31 12.18 -11.76
C ARG A 272 25.36 13.02 -10.49
N ASN A 273 26.22 14.04 -10.49
CA ASN A 273 26.32 15.03 -9.41
C ASN A 273 26.61 14.46 -8.01
N ALA A 274 27.09 13.22 -7.91
CA ALA A 274 27.41 12.57 -6.64
C ALA A 274 28.73 13.09 -6.06
N VAL A 275 28.65 13.96 -5.05
CA VAL A 275 29.82 14.46 -4.30
C VAL A 275 30.20 13.45 -3.22
N VAL A 276 31.02 12.48 -3.60
CA VAL A 276 31.44 11.43 -2.65
C VAL A 276 32.72 11.84 -1.91
N PRO A 277 32.72 11.74 -0.56
CA PRO A 277 33.89 12.08 0.24
C PRO A 277 35.14 11.29 -0.16
N SER A 278 36.31 11.94 -0.10
CA SER A 278 37.59 11.35 -0.52
C SER A 278 37.92 10.03 0.18
N TYR A 279 37.61 9.93 1.48
CA TYR A 279 37.83 8.75 2.30
C TYR A 279 36.92 7.56 1.97
N LYS A 280 35.88 7.74 1.14
CA LYS A 280 34.97 6.67 0.69
C LYS A 280 35.23 6.18 -0.73
N LYS A 281 36.17 6.79 -1.47
CA LYS A 281 36.37 6.49 -2.90
C LYS A 281 36.70 5.02 -3.19
N ASN A 282 37.43 4.36 -2.29
CA ASN A 282 37.85 2.97 -2.44
C ASN A 282 36.78 1.95 -1.98
N LEU A 283 35.66 2.43 -1.46
CA LEU A 283 34.55 1.59 -1.00
C LEU A 283 33.51 1.37 -2.12
N ARG A 284 33.69 1.98 -3.30
CA ARG A 284 32.77 1.89 -4.45
C ARG A 284 33.08 0.67 -5.30
#